data_AF-A0A353RM93-F1
#
_entry.id   AF-A0A353RM93-F1
#
_cell.length_a   1.000
_cell.length_b   1.000
_cell.length_c   1.000
_cell.angle_alpha   90.00
_cell.angle_beta   90.00
_cell.angle_gamma   90.00
#
_symmetry.space_group_name_H-M   'P 1'
#
loop_
_entity.id
_entity.type
_entity.pdbx_description
1 polymer ?
#
loop_
_entity_poly.entity_id
_entity_poly.type
_entity_poly.pdbx_seq_one_letter_code
_entity_poly.pdbx_strand_id
1 'polypeptide(L)'
;LKLRASYGKVGNDKMGGYRFLYLDDNSMGGGFSGSLAAGKGVNEGLLGNKMITWETADKYNLGLDFSIMKDITGQVELFRENRTDILLTRQSIPIWQGTPLNNIPKVNMGEIQNKGYEIELGYNKQVNKDLFINIKGQLSYNRNKQLKMDEVPRDETYAYRYRSTGYPLGQNWGYLIDWDQDGGYWTEETLADPNKVTYDFGTPGPGDFVYKDLNNDGVVNDRDQAPIGVGNIPRYSYGASFSAQWKGFDAYIFFQGLAKFNSTFAQQGTWEYTIRGTYFPYHKTAWTQERWENGDKITYPALHTGATTNHMANSFFVFDRDLFRLKNFEIGYTLPQNTLKVLGI
;
A
#
# COMPACT_ATOMS: atom_id res chain seq x y z
N LEU A 1 -28.97 16.55 -17.77
CA LEU A 1 -28.82 15.65 -16.60
C LEU A 1 -29.10 14.23 -17.07
N LYS A 2 -28.25 13.27 -16.75
CA LYS A 2 -28.38 11.86 -17.14
C LYS A 2 -27.95 10.99 -15.96
N LEU A 3 -28.81 10.08 -15.54
CA LEU A 3 -28.50 9.05 -14.57
C LEU A 3 -28.08 7.77 -15.29
N ARG A 4 -27.05 7.09 -14.80
CA ARG A 4 -26.52 5.83 -15.34
C ARG A 4 -26.40 4.81 -14.21
N ALA A 5 -26.74 3.56 -14.49
CA ALA A 5 -26.41 2.43 -13.63
C ALA A 5 -25.89 1.30 -14.50
N SER A 6 -24.88 0.57 -14.01
CA SER A 6 -24.38 -0.62 -14.68
C SER A 6 -23.99 -1.70 -13.67
N TYR A 7 -24.16 -2.94 -14.13
CA TYR A 7 -23.64 -4.13 -13.48
C TYR A 7 -22.92 -4.97 -14.53
N GLY A 8 -21.75 -5.47 -14.20
CA GLY A 8 -20.97 -6.32 -15.08
C GLY A 8 -20.14 -7.33 -14.32
N LYS A 9 -19.93 -8.50 -14.93
CA LYS A 9 -19.13 -9.58 -14.39
C LYS A 9 -17.97 -9.85 -15.34
N VAL A 10 -16.74 -9.86 -14.84
CA VAL A 10 -15.53 -10.05 -15.64
C VAL A 10 -14.69 -11.17 -15.03
N GLY A 11 -14.18 -12.07 -15.86
CA GLY A 11 -13.25 -13.13 -15.45
C GLY A 11 -11.79 -12.72 -15.63
N ASN A 12 -10.90 -13.24 -14.80
CA ASN A 12 -9.44 -13.10 -14.92
C ASN A 12 -8.77 -14.47 -14.78
N ASP A 13 -7.97 -14.87 -15.76
CA ASP A 13 -7.24 -16.13 -15.81
C ASP A 13 -5.74 -15.98 -15.47
N LYS A 14 -5.34 -14.83 -14.90
CA LYS A 14 -3.95 -14.58 -14.52
C LYS A 14 -3.49 -15.52 -13.39
N MET A 15 -2.72 -16.53 -13.76
CA MET A 15 -2.20 -17.57 -12.85
C MET A 15 -0.75 -17.34 -12.37
N GLY A 16 -0.14 -16.21 -12.75
CA GLY A 16 1.28 -15.91 -12.50
C GLY A 16 2.20 -16.59 -13.52
N GLY A 17 3.39 -17.03 -13.08
CA GLY A 17 4.37 -17.70 -13.94
C GLY A 17 4.12 -19.20 -14.17
N TYR A 18 3.09 -19.77 -13.55
CA TYR A 18 2.77 -21.19 -13.62
C TYR A 18 1.87 -21.50 -14.81
N ARG A 19 2.00 -22.69 -15.37
CA ARG A 19 1.12 -23.21 -16.44
C ARG A 19 0.56 -24.55 -16.01
N PHE A 20 -0.62 -24.89 -16.51
CA PHE A 20 -1.26 -26.18 -16.27
C PHE A 20 -1.43 -26.51 -14.79
N LEU A 21 -1.84 -25.53 -13.98
CA LEU A 21 -2.06 -25.68 -12.53
C LEU A 21 -3.07 -26.79 -12.14
N TYR A 22 -3.74 -27.41 -13.11
CA TYR A 22 -4.62 -28.55 -12.94
C TYR A 22 -3.91 -29.91 -13.05
N LEU A 23 -2.63 -29.93 -13.47
CA LEU A 23 -1.79 -31.11 -13.58
C LEU A 23 -0.74 -31.11 -12.48
N ASP A 24 -0.37 -32.31 -12.03
CA ASP A 24 0.79 -32.49 -11.16
C ASP A 24 2.07 -32.29 -11.97
N ASP A 25 2.95 -31.43 -11.47
CA ASP A 25 4.27 -31.17 -12.04
C ASP A 25 5.29 -32.17 -11.50
N ASN A 26 5.24 -33.40 -12.00
CA ASN A 26 6.17 -34.45 -11.64
C ASN A 26 7.30 -34.53 -12.67
N SER A 27 8.54 -34.58 -12.18
CA SER A 27 9.72 -34.70 -13.04
C SER A 27 10.61 -35.87 -12.63
N MET A 28 11.38 -36.39 -13.57
CA MET A 28 12.39 -37.41 -13.28
C MET A 28 13.65 -36.75 -12.72
N GLY A 29 14.05 -37.15 -11.52
CA GLY A 29 15.30 -36.77 -10.86
C GLY A 29 16.29 -37.93 -10.75
N GLY A 30 17.43 -37.67 -10.10
CA GLY A 30 18.34 -38.71 -9.62
C GLY A 30 17.81 -39.37 -8.35
N GLY A 31 18.06 -40.67 -8.16
CA GLY A 31 17.58 -41.41 -7.00
C GLY A 31 18.09 -42.85 -6.97
N PHE A 32 17.62 -43.65 -6.02
CA PHE A 32 18.02 -45.07 -5.88
C PHE A 32 16.82 -46.02 -5.95
N SER A 33 15.70 -45.58 -6.53
CA SER A 33 14.50 -46.42 -6.62
C SER A 33 14.74 -47.59 -7.59
N GLY A 34 14.81 -48.82 -7.07
CA GLY A 34 15.09 -50.01 -7.87
C GLY A 34 14.04 -50.33 -8.94
N SER A 35 12.83 -49.79 -8.83
CA SER A 35 11.77 -49.90 -9.84
C SER A 35 11.90 -48.88 -10.97
N LEU A 36 12.69 -47.81 -10.79
CA LEU A 36 13.00 -46.80 -11.79
C LEU A 36 14.44 -47.00 -12.24
N ALA A 37 14.62 -47.72 -13.35
CA ALA A 37 15.94 -48.11 -13.84
C ALA A 37 16.98 -46.96 -13.87
N ALA A 38 18.25 -47.31 -13.63
CA ALA A 38 19.43 -46.45 -13.77
C ALA A 38 19.54 -45.27 -12.77
N GLY A 39 19.31 -45.51 -11.49
CA GLY A 39 19.59 -44.50 -10.45
C GLY A 39 18.70 -43.27 -10.56
N LYS A 40 17.43 -43.48 -10.92
CA LYS A 40 16.45 -42.41 -11.06
C LYS A 40 15.50 -42.36 -9.86
N GLY A 41 14.92 -41.18 -9.65
CA GLY A 41 13.87 -40.90 -8.68
C GLY A 41 12.78 -40.03 -9.30
N VAL A 42 11.64 -39.91 -8.63
CA VAL A 42 10.59 -38.95 -9.00
C VAL A 42 10.72 -37.74 -8.09
N ASN A 43 10.80 -36.56 -8.69
CA ASN A 43 10.65 -35.30 -7.99
C ASN A 43 9.18 -34.89 -8.10
N GLU A 44 8.50 -34.88 -6.96
CA GLU A 44 7.15 -34.35 -6.85
C GLU A 44 7.24 -32.83 -6.76
N GLY A 45 6.83 -32.14 -7.82
CA GLY A 45 6.73 -30.69 -7.88
C GLY A 45 5.36 -30.20 -7.44
N LEU A 46 4.89 -29.11 -8.06
CA LEU A 46 3.60 -28.52 -7.74
C LEU A 46 2.45 -29.50 -8.04
N LEU A 47 1.64 -29.79 -7.03
CA LEU A 47 0.45 -30.60 -7.20
C LEU A 47 -0.64 -29.84 -7.97
N GLY A 48 -1.38 -30.57 -8.79
CA GLY A 48 -2.44 -30.04 -9.63
C GLY A 48 -3.76 -29.86 -8.88
N ASN A 49 -4.43 -28.74 -9.13
CA ASN A 49 -5.81 -28.50 -8.73
C ASN A 49 -6.76 -28.66 -9.92
N LYS A 50 -7.38 -29.84 -10.05
CA LYS A 50 -8.35 -30.13 -11.12
C LYS A 50 -9.61 -29.25 -11.07
N MET A 51 -9.87 -28.60 -9.94
CA MET A 51 -11.01 -27.72 -9.72
C MET A 51 -10.67 -26.23 -9.91
N ILE A 52 -9.49 -25.90 -10.44
CA ILE A 52 -9.07 -24.52 -10.63
C ILE A 52 -10.00 -23.80 -11.63
N THR A 53 -10.36 -22.56 -11.31
CA THR A 53 -11.18 -21.68 -12.14
C THR A 53 -10.54 -20.30 -12.29
N TRP A 54 -11.12 -19.45 -13.13
CA TRP A 54 -10.76 -18.02 -13.20
C TRP A 54 -11.29 -17.27 -11.98
N GLU A 55 -10.60 -16.18 -11.64
CA GLU A 55 -11.10 -15.19 -10.66
C GLU A 55 -12.26 -14.41 -11.29
N THR A 56 -13.19 -13.95 -10.46
CA THR A 56 -14.39 -13.24 -10.92
C THR A 56 -14.47 -11.87 -10.27
N ALA A 57 -14.75 -10.82 -11.04
CA ALA A 57 -15.01 -9.48 -10.54
C ALA A 57 -16.43 -9.01 -10.90
N ASP A 58 -17.27 -8.87 -9.88
CA ASP A 58 -18.60 -8.26 -9.96
C ASP A 58 -18.51 -6.75 -9.73
N LYS A 59 -18.87 -5.96 -10.74
CA LYS A 59 -18.74 -4.50 -10.74
C LYS A 59 -20.11 -3.85 -10.80
N TYR A 60 -20.36 -2.95 -9.88
CA TYR A 60 -21.55 -2.10 -9.80
C TYR A 60 -21.10 -0.64 -9.93
N ASN A 61 -21.78 0.13 -10.76
CA ASN A 61 -21.54 1.56 -10.92
C ASN A 61 -22.88 2.31 -10.99
N LEU A 62 -22.96 3.42 -10.27
CA LEU A 62 -24.06 4.39 -10.31
C LEU A 62 -23.46 5.76 -10.61
N GLY A 63 -23.81 6.34 -11.76
CA GLY A 63 -23.25 7.57 -12.28
C GLY A 63 -24.31 8.66 -12.53
N LEU A 64 -23.93 9.91 -12.29
CA LEU A 64 -24.72 11.10 -12.62
C LEU A 64 -23.89 12.02 -13.52
N ASP A 65 -24.36 12.24 -14.73
CA ASP A 65 -23.77 13.20 -15.66
C ASP A 65 -24.65 14.46 -15.71
N PHE A 66 -24.03 15.63 -15.65
CA PHE A 66 -24.73 16.90 -15.75
C PHE A 66 -23.97 17.92 -16.59
N SER A 67 -24.73 18.87 -17.10
CA SER A 67 -24.19 20.08 -17.69
C SER A 67 -25.03 21.27 -17.23
N ILE A 68 -24.36 22.35 -16.87
CA ILE A 68 -24.96 23.60 -16.43
C ILE A 68 -24.51 24.69 -17.41
N MET A 69 -25.49 25.41 -17.98
CA MET A 69 -25.24 26.53 -18.91
C MET A 69 -24.35 26.18 -20.12
N LYS A 70 -24.27 24.90 -20.51
CA LYS A 70 -23.41 24.32 -21.56
C LYS A 70 -21.90 24.38 -21.29
N ASP A 71 -21.44 25.35 -20.52
CA ASP A 71 -20.02 25.56 -20.25
C ASP A 71 -19.48 24.65 -19.13
N ILE A 72 -20.32 24.31 -18.14
CA ILE A 72 -19.93 23.44 -17.03
C ILE A 72 -20.44 22.03 -17.30
N THR A 73 -19.54 21.04 -17.20
CA THR A 73 -19.85 19.62 -17.30
C THR A 73 -19.39 18.92 -16.04
N GLY A 74 -20.10 17.90 -15.60
CA GLY A 74 -19.65 17.10 -14.48
C GLY A 74 -20.18 15.68 -14.52
N GLN A 75 -19.42 14.81 -13.87
CA GLN A 75 -19.70 13.39 -13.73
C GLN A 75 -19.37 12.98 -12.30
N VAL A 76 -20.33 12.35 -11.62
CA VAL A 76 -20.13 11.77 -10.30
C VAL A 76 -20.48 10.31 -10.39
N GLU A 77 -19.57 9.42 -10.01
CA GLU A 77 -19.77 7.98 -10.00
C GLU A 77 -19.54 7.41 -8.60
N LEU A 78 -20.39 6.47 -8.23
CA LEU A 78 -20.21 5.60 -7.07
C LEU A 78 -19.99 4.19 -7.59
N PHE A 79 -18.92 3.54 -7.16
CA PHE A 79 -18.59 2.19 -7.63
C PHE A 79 -18.35 1.22 -6.49
N ARG A 80 -18.59 -0.06 -6.79
CA ARG A 80 -18.25 -1.20 -5.95
C ARG A 80 -17.81 -2.36 -6.84
N GLU A 81 -16.62 -2.88 -6.57
CA GLU A 81 -16.10 -4.10 -7.18
C GLU A 81 -15.89 -5.15 -6.07
N ASN A 82 -16.54 -6.31 -6.21
CA ASN A 82 -16.25 -7.49 -5.41
C ASN A 82 -15.51 -8.48 -6.31
N ARG A 83 -14.30 -8.86 -5.91
CA ARG A 83 -13.53 -9.90 -6.57
C ARG A 83 -13.54 -11.15 -5.71
N THR A 84 -14.00 -12.25 -6.28
CA THR A 84 -14.03 -13.58 -5.66
C THR A 84 -13.13 -14.54 -6.42
N ASP A 85 -12.89 -15.70 -5.81
CA ASP A 85 -12.15 -16.80 -6.43
C ASP A 85 -10.73 -16.41 -6.81
N ILE A 86 -10.15 -15.44 -6.08
CA ILE A 86 -8.75 -15.01 -6.27
C ILE A 86 -7.86 -16.21 -6.00
N LEU A 87 -6.91 -16.42 -6.89
CA LEU A 87 -6.03 -17.57 -6.84
C LEU A 87 -4.96 -17.37 -5.75
N LEU A 88 -5.06 -18.13 -4.67
CA LEU A 88 -4.16 -18.04 -3.52
C LEU A 88 -3.23 -19.25 -3.42
N THR A 89 -2.01 -19.00 -2.94
CA THR A 89 -1.18 -20.05 -2.34
C THR A 89 -1.73 -20.35 -0.95
N ARG A 90 -1.81 -21.63 -0.58
CA ARG A 90 -2.29 -22.00 0.76
C ARG A 90 -1.30 -21.54 1.84
N GLN A 91 -1.81 -21.02 2.94
CA GLN A 91 -1.04 -20.71 4.15
C GLN A 91 -1.59 -21.44 5.37
N SER A 92 -2.77 -22.04 5.28
CA SER A 92 -3.37 -22.83 6.37
C SER A 92 -2.99 -24.30 6.38
N ILE A 93 -2.20 -24.77 5.40
CA ILE A 93 -1.72 -26.15 5.37
C ILE A 93 -0.43 -26.23 6.18
N PRO A 94 -0.38 -27.08 7.21
CA PRO A 94 0.80 -27.17 8.05
C PRO A 94 1.92 -27.96 7.37
N ILE A 95 3.18 -27.66 7.68
CA ILE A 95 4.32 -28.29 7.00
C ILE A 95 4.43 -29.80 7.22
N TRP A 96 3.88 -30.33 8.33
CA TRP A 96 4.01 -31.73 8.71
C TRP A 96 3.13 -32.70 7.90
N GLN A 97 2.32 -32.24 6.93
CA GLN A 97 1.60 -33.17 6.04
C GLN A 97 2.49 -33.89 5.02
N GLY A 98 3.76 -33.49 4.89
CA GLY A 98 4.77 -34.24 4.12
C GLY A 98 5.08 -33.69 2.72
N THR A 99 4.20 -32.88 2.13
CA THR A 99 4.46 -32.16 0.87
C THR A 99 5.15 -30.81 1.13
N PRO A 100 6.17 -30.38 0.37
CA PRO A 100 6.68 -29.02 0.46
C PRO A 100 5.57 -27.96 0.29
N LEU A 101 5.55 -26.90 1.10
CA LEU A 101 4.46 -25.90 1.07
C LEU A 101 4.34 -25.16 -0.28
N ASN A 102 5.45 -25.00 -0.98
CA ASN A 102 5.50 -24.45 -2.33
C ASN A 102 4.91 -25.39 -3.41
N ASN A 103 4.77 -26.68 -3.09
CA ASN A 103 4.21 -27.70 -3.97
C ASN A 103 2.71 -27.95 -3.70
N ILE A 104 2.15 -27.31 -2.68
CA ILE A 104 0.72 -27.36 -2.41
C ILE A 104 -0.06 -26.64 -3.51
N PRO A 105 -1.18 -27.22 -4.00
CA PRO A 105 -1.92 -26.64 -5.10
C PRO A 105 -2.48 -25.27 -4.73
N LYS A 106 -2.45 -24.35 -5.70
CA LYS A 106 -3.16 -23.07 -5.58
C LYS A 106 -4.66 -23.28 -5.67
N VAL A 107 -5.42 -22.44 -4.98
CA VAL A 107 -6.88 -22.56 -4.88
C VAL A 107 -7.56 -21.23 -5.07
N ASN A 108 -8.73 -21.26 -5.69
CA ASN A 108 -9.64 -20.12 -5.80
C ASN A 108 -10.37 -19.91 -4.48
N MET A 109 -9.91 -18.97 -3.66
CA MET A 109 -10.47 -18.75 -2.32
C MET A 109 -10.46 -17.30 -1.86
N GLY A 110 -9.62 -16.45 -2.45
CA GLY A 110 -9.47 -15.09 -1.99
C GLY A 110 -10.64 -14.21 -2.40
N GLU A 111 -11.04 -13.32 -1.51
CA GLU A 111 -12.09 -12.35 -1.75
C GLU A 111 -11.62 -10.95 -1.35
N ILE A 112 -11.77 -9.99 -2.26
CA ILE A 112 -11.40 -8.59 -2.05
C ILE A 112 -12.55 -7.69 -2.51
N GLN A 113 -12.81 -6.63 -1.74
CA GLN A 113 -13.74 -5.57 -2.12
C GLN A 113 -12.99 -4.25 -2.34
N ASN A 114 -13.31 -3.58 -3.44
CA ASN A 114 -13.00 -2.18 -3.69
C ASN A 114 -14.30 -1.40 -3.76
N LYS A 115 -14.35 -0.23 -3.14
CA LYS A 115 -15.50 0.67 -3.26
C LYS A 115 -15.04 2.11 -3.13
N GLY A 116 -15.76 3.01 -3.79
CA GLY A 116 -15.27 4.34 -3.94
C GLY A 116 -16.20 5.24 -4.71
N TYR A 117 -15.68 6.41 -5.04
CA TYR A 117 -16.37 7.39 -5.87
C TYR A 117 -15.38 8.12 -6.75
N GLU A 118 -15.87 8.58 -7.89
CA GLU A 118 -15.12 9.39 -8.84
C GLU A 118 -15.92 10.64 -9.16
N ILE A 119 -15.23 11.78 -9.19
CA ILE A 119 -15.80 13.09 -9.50
C ILE A 119 -14.94 13.69 -10.59
N GLU A 120 -15.57 14.08 -11.68
CA GLU A 120 -14.97 14.87 -12.74
C GLU A 120 -15.79 16.15 -12.92
N LEU A 121 -15.11 17.29 -12.97
CA LEU A 121 -15.71 18.59 -13.26
C LEU A 121 -14.91 19.26 -14.38
N GLY A 122 -15.63 19.82 -15.33
CA GLY A 122 -15.09 20.55 -16.46
C GLY A 122 -15.77 21.91 -16.59
N TYR A 123 -14.99 22.92 -16.95
CA TYR A 123 -15.45 24.23 -17.34
C TYR A 123 -14.81 24.58 -18.68
N ASN A 124 -15.63 24.69 -19.72
CA ASN A 124 -15.24 24.95 -21.09
C ASN A 124 -15.95 26.21 -21.54
N LYS A 125 -15.22 27.30 -21.77
CA LYS A 125 -15.85 28.56 -22.15
C LYS A 125 -15.08 29.33 -23.21
N GLN A 126 -15.81 29.67 -24.26
CA GLN A 126 -15.42 30.77 -25.15
C GLN A 126 -15.70 32.09 -24.45
N VAL A 127 -14.68 32.74 -23.89
CA VAL A 127 -14.84 33.98 -23.12
C VAL A 127 -15.14 35.15 -24.06
N ASN A 128 -14.46 35.19 -25.20
CA ASN A 128 -14.70 36.13 -26.30
C ASN A 128 -14.18 35.53 -27.61
N LYS A 129 -14.21 36.26 -28.73
CA LYS A 129 -13.76 35.76 -30.05
C LYS A 129 -12.31 35.24 -30.10
N ASP A 130 -11.46 35.68 -29.18
CA ASP A 130 -10.03 35.42 -29.19
C ASP A 130 -9.56 34.50 -28.06
N LEU A 131 -10.35 34.37 -26.98
CA LEU A 131 -9.97 33.65 -25.75
C LEU A 131 -10.92 32.48 -25.48
N PHE A 132 -10.34 31.27 -25.46
CA PHE A 132 -10.97 30.06 -24.96
C PHE A 132 -10.26 29.59 -23.70
N ILE A 133 -11.04 29.14 -22.70
CA ILE A 133 -10.53 28.57 -21.45
C ILE A 133 -11.16 27.19 -21.25
N ASN A 134 -10.34 26.22 -20.91
CA ASN A 134 -10.76 24.92 -20.42
C ASN A 134 -10.08 24.61 -19.08
N ILE A 135 -10.89 24.28 -18.08
CA ILE A 135 -10.44 23.84 -16.76
C ILE A 135 -11.08 22.48 -16.53
N LYS A 136 -10.29 21.50 -16.14
CA LYS A 136 -10.79 20.17 -15.79
C LYS A 136 -10.17 19.73 -14.48
N GLY A 137 -10.99 19.18 -13.59
CA GLY A 137 -10.57 18.58 -12.34
C GLY A 137 -11.14 17.18 -12.22
N GLN A 138 -10.35 16.26 -11.67
CA GLN A 138 -10.78 14.92 -11.36
C GLN A 138 -10.30 14.50 -9.97
N LEU A 139 -11.13 13.70 -9.29
CA LEU A 139 -10.88 13.12 -7.98
C LEU A 139 -11.43 11.70 -7.98
N SER A 140 -10.61 10.71 -7.63
CA SER A 140 -11.03 9.33 -7.39
C SER A 140 -10.65 8.94 -5.97
N TYR A 141 -11.62 8.39 -5.24
CA TYR A 141 -11.42 7.78 -3.94
C TYR A 141 -11.67 6.28 -4.05
N ASN A 142 -10.74 5.45 -3.58
CA ASN A 142 -10.90 4.01 -3.49
C ASN A 142 -10.50 3.50 -2.10
N ARG A 143 -11.33 2.62 -1.53
CA ARG A 143 -11.00 1.86 -0.32
C ARG A 143 -11.06 0.36 -0.63
N ASN A 144 -9.90 -0.28 -0.48
CA ASN A 144 -9.75 -1.72 -0.58
C ASN A 144 -9.96 -2.40 0.79
N LYS A 145 -10.52 -3.62 0.78
CA LYS A 145 -10.59 -4.52 1.94
C LYS A 145 -10.48 -5.98 1.48
N GLN A 146 -9.59 -6.74 2.11
CA GLN A 146 -9.52 -8.19 1.97
C GLN A 146 -10.66 -8.79 2.81
N LEU A 147 -11.64 -9.42 2.16
CA LEU A 147 -12.80 -10.01 2.82
C LEU A 147 -12.51 -11.43 3.29
N LYS A 148 -11.72 -12.18 2.51
CA LYS A 148 -11.32 -13.54 2.82
C LYS A 148 -9.94 -13.80 2.23
N MET A 149 -9.03 -14.29 3.06
CA MET A 149 -7.73 -14.83 2.65
C MET A 149 -7.56 -16.19 3.31
N ASP A 150 -6.68 -17.04 2.76
CA ASP A 150 -6.28 -18.26 3.43
C ASP A 150 -5.35 -17.91 4.59
N GLU A 151 -5.93 -17.51 5.72
CA GLU A 151 -5.22 -17.10 6.93
C GLU A 151 -5.83 -17.84 8.13
N VAL A 152 -5.00 -18.54 8.88
CA VAL A 152 -5.42 -19.17 10.15
C VAL A 152 -5.52 -18.06 11.19
N PRO A 153 -6.67 -17.90 11.88
CA PRO A 153 -6.78 -16.94 12.96
C PRO A 153 -5.78 -17.31 14.06
N ARG A 154 -5.04 -16.31 14.53
CA ARG A 154 -4.26 -16.45 15.76
C ARG A 154 -5.21 -16.65 16.93
N ASP A 155 -4.68 -17.18 18.02
CA ASP A 155 -5.43 -17.40 19.24
C ASP A 155 -5.88 -16.05 19.88
N GLU A 156 -6.66 -16.14 20.93
CA GLU A 156 -7.28 -15.04 21.69
C GLU A 156 -6.29 -14.15 22.44
N THR A 157 -5.05 -14.60 22.66
CA THR A 157 -4.02 -13.78 23.32
C THR A 157 -3.50 -12.68 22.41
N TYR A 158 -3.69 -12.82 21.10
CA TYR A 158 -3.30 -11.80 20.11
C TYR A 158 -4.29 -10.64 20.09
N ALA A 159 -3.78 -9.42 20.25
CA ALA A 159 -4.57 -8.20 20.08
C ALA A 159 -5.25 -8.12 18.71
N TYR A 160 -4.57 -8.64 17.68
CA TYR A 160 -5.10 -8.76 16.32
C TYR A 160 -4.94 -10.17 15.77
N ARG A 161 -6.06 -10.89 15.70
CA ARG A 161 -6.09 -12.30 15.30
C ARG A 161 -5.85 -12.55 13.80
N TYR A 162 -6.09 -11.55 12.97
CA TYR A 162 -5.84 -11.57 11.53
C TYR A 162 -4.91 -10.43 11.15
N ARG A 163 -4.01 -10.68 10.19
CA ARG A 163 -3.11 -9.67 9.60
C ARG A 163 -3.41 -9.36 8.13
N SER A 164 -4.22 -10.19 7.47
CA SER A 164 -4.67 -9.95 6.10
C SER A 164 -6.18 -9.76 6.05
N THR A 165 -6.93 -10.77 6.49
CA THR A 165 -8.40 -10.75 6.43
C THR A 165 -8.95 -9.61 7.28
N GLY A 166 -9.80 -8.77 6.69
CA GLY A 166 -10.37 -7.59 7.35
C GLY A 166 -9.62 -6.28 7.08
N TYR A 167 -8.42 -6.34 6.53
CA TYR A 167 -7.56 -5.16 6.30
C TYR A 167 -7.41 -4.82 4.81
N PRO A 168 -7.05 -3.57 4.46
CA PRO A 168 -6.70 -3.22 3.09
C PRO A 168 -5.48 -4.01 2.60
N LEU A 169 -5.43 -4.31 1.30
CA LEU A 169 -4.21 -4.76 0.64
C LEU A 169 -3.09 -3.73 0.89
N GLY A 170 -1.89 -4.21 1.22
CA GLY A 170 -0.73 -3.34 1.49
C GLY A 170 -0.77 -2.62 2.85
N GLN A 171 -1.59 -3.11 3.80
CA GLN A 171 -1.53 -2.69 5.19
C GLN A 171 -0.18 -3.06 5.83
N ASN A 172 0.49 -2.09 6.43
CA ASN A 172 1.70 -2.33 7.20
C ASN A 172 1.35 -2.78 8.62
N TRP A 173 2.20 -3.61 9.22
CA TRP A 173 2.06 -4.13 10.58
C TRP A 173 3.31 -3.85 11.38
N GLY A 174 3.13 -3.57 12.68
CA GLY A 174 4.23 -3.32 13.60
C GLY A 174 3.72 -2.84 14.96
N TYR A 175 4.64 -2.35 15.78
CA TYR A 175 4.33 -1.89 17.14
C TYR A 175 3.84 -0.44 17.16
N LEU A 176 2.85 -0.16 18.00
CA LEU A 176 2.40 1.20 18.28
C LEU A 176 3.25 1.78 19.41
N ILE A 177 3.77 2.99 19.21
CA ILE A 177 4.51 3.69 20.25
C ILE A 177 3.55 4.29 21.26
N ASP A 178 3.90 4.18 22.53
CA ASP A 178 3.13 4.77 23.63
C ASP A 178 3.57 6.19 23.96
N TRP A 179 3.11 7.14 23.16
CA TRP A 179 3.40 8.56 23.37
C TRP A 179 2.85 9.13 24.69
N ASP A 180 1.94 8.42 25.36
CA ASP A 180 1.37 8.82 26.65
C ASP A 180 2.34 8.52 27.81
N GLN A 181 3.31 7.63 27.62
CA GLN A 181 4.34 7.27 28.58
C GLN A 181 5.66 7.98 28.23
N ASP A 182 6.06 8.96 29.04
CA ASP A 182 7.32 9.70 28.88
C ASP A 182 7.58 10.17 27.44
N GLY A 183 6.53 10.67 26.76
CA GLY A 183 6.65 11.14 25.39
C GLY A 183 7.09 10.06 24.39
N GLY A 184 6.82 8.79 24.69
CA GLY A 184 7.13 7.64 23.83
C GLY A 184 8.52 7.06 24.01
N TYR A 185 9.28 7.50 25.01
CA TYR A 185 10.66 7.05 25.23
C TYR A 185 10.87 6.50 26.64
N TRP A 186 11.67 5.44 26.74
CA TRP A 186 12.13 4.94 28.02
C TRP A 186 13.05 5.96 28.68
N THR A 187 12.82 6.25 29.96
CA THR A 187 13.68 7.08 30.80
C THR A 187 14.38 6.20 31.83
N GLU A 188 15.42 6.70 32.49
CA GLU A 188 16.07 5.92 33.56
C GLU A 188 15.07 5.56 34.69
N GLU A 189 14.12 6.45 34.97
CA GLU A 189 13.06 6.22 35.96
C GLU A 189 12.09 5.12 35.52
N THR A 190 11.55 5.18 34.31
CA THR A 190 10.63 4.12 33.83
C THR A 190 11.32 2.79 33.58
N LEU A 191 12.62 2.79 33.27
CA LEU A 191 13.42 1.57 33.22
C LEU A 191 13.70 0.98 34.61
N ALA A 192 13.72 1.79 35.67
CA ALA A 192 13.91 1.31 37.03
C ALA A 192 12.63 0.68 37.63
N ASP A 193 11.45 0.96 37.06
CA ASP A 193 10.19 0.37 37.52
C ASP A 193 10.23 -1.17 37.41
N PRO A 194 10.02 -1.92 38.51
CA PRO A 194 9.94 -3.37 38.47
C PRO A 194 8.69 -3.90 37.72
N ASN A 195 7.65 -3.09 37.56
CA ASN A 195 6.40 -3.47 36.90
C ASN A 195 6.33 -3.02 35.43
N LYS A 196 7.40 -2.45 34.88
CA LYS A 196 7.46 -2.06 33.47
C LYS A 196 7.18 -3.25 32.54
N VAL A 197 6.63 -2.95 31.36
CA VAL A 197 6.50 -3.94 30.29
C VAL A 197 7.89 -4.42 29.83
N THR A 198 7.96 -5.67 29.39
CA THR A 198 9.18 -6.27 28.84
C THR A 198 9.01 -6.59 27.36
N TYR A 199 10.10 -6.69 26.60
CA TYR A 199 10.05 -7.01 25.17
C TYR A 199 10.72 -8.35 24.89
N ASP A 200 10.09 -9.22 24.11
CA ASP A 200 10.67 -10.53 23.72
C ASP A 200 11.77 -10.40 22.63
N PHE A 201 11.90 -9.22 22.04
CA PHE A 201 12.78 -8.95 20.90
C PHE A 201 13.98 -8.05 21.25
N GLY A 202 14.24 -7.83 22.54
CA GLY A 202 15.42 -7.10 23.02
C GLY A 202 15.17 -6.37 24.34
N THR A 203 16.19 -5.73 24.87
CA THR A 203 16.07 -4.91 26.09
C THR A 203 16.18 -3.44 25.71
N PRO A 204 15.19 -2.59 26.03
CA PRO A 204 15.28 -1.16 25.75
C PRO A 204 16.28 -0.48 26.69
N GLY A 205 16.98 0.53 26.17
CA GLY A 205 17.76 1.49 26.95
C GLY A 205 17.09 2.87 27.02
N PRO A 206 17.67 3.82 27.77
CA PRO A 206 17.18 5.19 27.83
C PRO A 206 17.11 5.82 26.42
N GLY A 207 15.96 6.43 26.10
CA GLY A 207 15.67 7.02 24.81
C GLY A 207 15.18 6.06 23.73
N ASP A 208 15.04 4.77 24.04
CA ASP A 208 14.38 3.82 23.14
C ASP A 208 12.86 3.95 23.23
N PHE A 209 12.16 3.49 22.20
CA PHE A 209 10.70 3.59 22.15
C PHE A 209 10.02 2.73 23.21
N VAL A 210 9.03 3.34 23.86
CA VAL A 210 8.00 2.62 24.61
C VAL A 210 6.95 2.13 23.62
N TYR A 211 6.64 0.84 23.62
CA TYR A 211 5.60 0.24 22.80
C TYR A 211 4.39 -0.10 23.66
N LYS A 212 3.20 0.06 23.09
CA LYS A 212 1.94 -0.32 23.74
C LYS A 212 1.87 -1.84 23.87
N ASP A 213 1.71 -2.32 25.10
CA ASP A 213 1.18 -3.66 25.35
C ASP A 213 -0.32 -3.63 25.04
N LEU A 214 -0.72 -4.33 23.98
CA LEU A 214 -2.09 -4.25 23.47
C LEU A 214 -3.01 -5.29 24.09
N ASN A 215 -2.43 -6.32 24.69
CA ASN A 215 -3.17 -7.42 25.29
C ASN A 215 -3.13 -7.39 26.84
N ASN A 216 -2.28 -6.54 27.43
CA ASN A 216 -2.10 -6.30 28.87
C ASN A 216 -1.54 -7.51 29.64
N ASP A 217 -0.67 -8.31 29.02
CA ASP A 217 0.03 -9.43 29.66
C ASP A 217 1.41 -9.05 30.26
N GLY A 218 1.82 -7.79 30.09
CA GLY A 218 3.10 -7.25 30.58
C GLY A 218 4.28 -7.53 29.65
N VAL A 219 4.07 -8.16 28.49
CA VAL A 219 5.11 -8.54 27.55
C VAL A 219 4.75 -8.13 26.12
N VAL A 220 5.45 -7.12 25.59
CA VAL A 220 5.32 -6.73 24.19
C VAL A 220 6.04 -7.74 23.29
N ASN A 221 5.27 -8.45 22.47
CA ASN A 221 5.79 -9.42 21.51
C ASN A 221 4.95 -9.49 20.23
N ASP A 222 5.04 -10.59 19.47
CA ASP A 222 4.27 -10.76 18.23
C ASP A 222 2.74 -10.61 18.43
N ARG A 223 2.24 -10.79 19.65
CA ARG A 223 0.83 -10.61 20.04
C ARG A 223 0.36 -9.15 19.99
N ASP A 224 1.29 -8.21 20.06
CA ASP A 224 1.04 -6.77 20.12
C ASP A 224 1.27 -6.04 18.80
N GLN A 225 1.52 -6.78 17.72
CA GLN A 225 1.54 -6.16 16.40
C GLN A 225 0.16 -5.66 15.99
N ALA A 226 0.11 -4.41 15.54
CA ALA A 226 -1.08 -3.72 15.10
C ALA A 226 -0.94 -3.20 13.66
N PRO A 227 -2.06 -2.90 12.97
CA PRO A 227 -2.01 -2.17 11.71
C PRO A 227 -1.43 -0.77 11.96
N ILE A 228 -0.26 -0.48 11.36
CA ILE A 228 0.38 0.84 11.45
C ILE A 228 0.11 1.64 10.18
N GLY A 229 -0.39 2.85 10.34
CA GLY A 229 -0.70 3.72 9.20
C GLY A 229 -1.91 3.29 8.37
N VAL A 230 -2.08 3.92 7.20
CA VAL A 230 -3.23 3.73 6.30
C VAL A 230 -3.00 2.70 5.19
N GLY A 231 -1.75 2.27 4.97
CA GLY A 231 -1.31 1.35 3.91
C GLY A 231 -0.56 2.05 2.78
N ASN A 232 0.13 1.26 1.94
CA ASN A 232 0.97 1.76 0.85
C ASN A 232 0.24 2.03 -0.48
N ILE A 233 -1.07 1.82 -0.50
CA ILE A 233 -1.92 2.07 -1.67
C ILE A 233 -2.69 3.40 -1.47
N PRO A 234 -2.49 4.41 -2.34
CA PRO A 234 -3.25 5.68 -2.31
C PRO A 234 -4.75 5.46 -2.27
N ARG A 235 -5.41 6.10 -1.30
CA ARG A 235 -6.89 6.11 -1.26
C ARG A 235 -7.46 7.21 -2.11
N TYR A 236 -6.72 8.30 -2.34
CA TYR A 236 -7.11 9.37 -3.24
C TYR A 236 -6.12 9.50 -4.39
N SER A 237 -6.66 9.66 -5.59
CA SER A 237 -5.92 10.16 -6.75
C SER A 237 -6.68 11.34 -7.33
N TYR A 238 -5.97 12.42 -7.66
CA TYR A 238 -6.59 13.63 -8.16
C TYR A 238 -5.70 14.34 -9.17
N GLY A 239 -6.31 15.17 -9.98
CA GLY A 239 -5.61 15.98 -10.95
C GLY A 239 -6.43 17.17 -11.38
N ALA A 240 -5.75 18.19 -11.86
CA ALA A 240 -6.38 19.37 -12.44
C ALA A 240 -5.57 19.83 -13.64
N SER A 241 -6.24 20.08 -14.76
CA SER A 241 -5.65 20.69 -15.93
C SER A 241 -6.28 22.03 -16.24
N PHE A 242 -5.45 22.96 -16.67
CA PHE A 242 -5.83 24.29 -17.12
C PHE A 242 -5.29 24.46 -18.52
N SER A 243 -6.14 24.86 -19.45
CA SER A 243 -5.73 25.23 -20.79
C SER A 243 -6.39 26.53 -21.21
N ALA A 244 -5.65 27.31 -21.96
CA ALA A 244 -6.13 28.55 -22.54
C ALA A 244 -5.59 28.68 -23.96
N GLN A 245 -6.41 29.24 -24.84
CA GLN A 245 -6.02 29.61 -26.19
C GLN A 245 -6.32 31.09 -26.41
N TRP A 246 -5.33 31.83 -26.90
CA TRP A 246 -5.42 33.26 -27.12
C TRP A 246 -4.64 33.72 -28.37
N LYS A 247 -5.36 34.13 -29.42
CA LYS A 247 -4.77 34.72 -30.66
C LYS A 247 -3.58 33.93 -31.25
N GLY A 248 -3.71 32.60 -31.31
CA GLY A 248 -2.67 31.71 -31.81
C GLY A 248 -1.72 31.20 -30.73
N PHE A 249 -1.66 31.81 -29.55
CA PHE A 249 -1.00 31.21 -28.39
C PHE A 249 -1.91 30.16 -27.76
N ASP A 250 -1.29 29.10 -27.24
CA ASP A 250 -1.94 28.10 -26.41
C ASP A 250 -1.06 27.78 -25.21
N ALA A 251 -1.68 27.46 -24.08
CA ALA A 251 -0.98 27.03 -22.88
C ALA A 251 -1.75 25.86 -22.24
N TYR A 252 -1.01 24.90 -21.71
CA TYR A 252 -1.55 23.76 -20.98
C TYR A 252 -0.73 23.52 -19.71
N ILE A 253 -1.42 23.38 -18.59
CA ILE A 253 -0.82 23.10 -17.28
C ILE A 253 -1.56 21.91 -16.68
N PHE A 254 -0.84 20.91 -16.20
CA PHE A 254 -1.44 19.74 -15.55
C PHE A 254 -0.77 19.42 -14.22
N PHE A 255 -1.60 19.35 -13.18
CA PHE A 255 -1.22 18.89 -11.85
C PHE A 255 -1.76 17.49 -11.57
N GLN A 256 -0.97 16.69 -10.88
CA GLN A 256 -1.35 15.35 -10.42
C GLN A 256 -1.00 15.20 -8.94
N GLY A 257 -1.90 14.57 -8.17
CA GLY A 257 -1.65 14.22 -6.79
C GLY A 257 -2.15 12.83 -6.40
N LEU A 258 -1.56 12.30 -5.34
CA LEU A 258 -1.93 11.08 -4.65
C LEU A 258 -1.95 11.39 -3.16
N ALA A 259 -2.95 10.91 -2.43
CA ALA A 259 -3.05 11.19 -1.01
C ALA A 259 -3.61 10.00 -0.20
N LYS A 260 -3.42 10.11 1.12
CA LYS A 260 -3.82 9.16 2.14
C LYS A 260 -3.19 7.78 1.94
N PHE A 261 -1.86 7.78 1.85
CA PHE A 261 -1.04 6.57 1.89
C PHE A 261 0.30 6.84 2.56
N ASN A 262 0.91 5.76 3.03
CA ASN A 262 2.20 5.84 3.68
C ASN A 262 3.08 4.64 3.34
N SER A 263 4.34 4.78 3.68
CA SER A 263 5.34 3.73 3.51
C SER A 263 6.16 3.61 4.77
N THR A 264 6.40 2.39 5.20
CA THR A 264 7.41 2.09 6.21
C THR A 264 8.80 2.13 5.58
N PHE A 265 9.73 2.86 6.19
CA PHE A 265 11.13 2.87 5.77
C PHE A 265 12.01 2.25 6.86
N ALA A 266 12.88 1.33 6.46
CA ALA A 266 13.68 0.51 7.34
C ALA A 266 15.07 0.26 6.70
N GLN A 267 15.69 1.34 6.20
CA GLN A 267 16.89 1.29 5.37
C GLN A 267 17.82 2.47 5.65
N GLN A 268 18.89 2.56 4.86
CA GLN A 268 19.89 3.61 4.93
C GLN A 268 19.23 4.99 5.02
N GLY A 269 19.67 5.73 6.03
CA GLY A 269 19.22 7.06 6.34
C GLY A 269 18.11 7.11 7.34
N THR A 270 17.10 6.24 7.24
CA THR A 270 16.08 6.10 8.30
C THR A 270 16.67 5.44 9.55
N TRP A 271 17.52 4.43 9.37
CA TRP A 271 18.28 3.80 10.45
C TRP A 271 19.73 4.29 10.45
N GLU A 272 20.12 4.87 11.57
CA GLU A 272 21.39 5.53 11.84
C GLU A 272 22.60 4.61 11.68
N TYR A 273 22.46 3.33 12.05
CA TYR A 273 23.59 2.38 12.05
C TYR A 273 23.90 1.81 10.66
N THR A 274 23.07 2.09 9.65
CA THR A 274 23.26 1.54 8.30
C THR A 274 24.56 2.07 7.67
N ILE A 275 25.32 1.18 7.03
CA ILE A 275 26.60 1.49 6.35
C ILE A 275 27.60 2.19 7.30
N ARG A 276 27.84 1.56 8.47
CA ARG A 276 28.84 2.02 9.45
C ARG A 276 28.58 3.44 10.01
N GLY A 277 27.31 3.87 10.04
CA GLY A 277 26.91 5.14 10.65
C GLY A 277 26.58 6.23 9.63
N THR A 278 25.49 6.09 8.89
CA THR A 278 24.99 7.15 7.99
C THR A 278 23.98 8.03 8.72
N TYR A 279 24.38 9.24 9.08
CA TYR A 279 23.52 10.18 9.81
C TYR A 279 22.89 11.24 8.91
N PHE A 280 21.63 11.60 9.23
CA PHE A 280 20.84 12.60 8.52
C PHE A 280 20.49 13.76 9.47
N PRO A 281 20.04 14.93 8.96
CA PRO A 281 19.79 16.10 9.79
C PRO A 281 18.87 15.86 11.00
N TYR A 282 17.88 14.96 10.91
CA TYR A 282 16.97 14.64 12.03
C TYR A 282 17.62 13.80 13.13
N HIS A 283 18.75 13.12 12.87
CA HIS A 283 19.53 12.45 13.93
C HIS A 283 20.26 13.45 14.83
N LYS A 284 20.45 14.71 14.40
CA LYS A 284 21.09 15.75 15.24
C LYS A 284 20.26 16.08 16.48
N THR A 285 18.94 15.88 16.38
CA THR A 285 17.94 16.10 17.42
C THR A 285 17.40 14.77 17.98
N ALA A 286 18.22 13.71 17.94
CA ALA A 286 17.91 12.43 18.56
C ALA A 286 17.83 12.50 20.08
N TRP A 287 17.22 11.50 20.73
CA TRP A 287 17.10 11.51 22.17
C TRP A 287 18.49 11.48 22.84
N THR A 288 18.69 12.33 23.85
CA THR A 288 19.75 12.22 24.85
C THR A 288 19.14 12.60 26.20
N GLN A 289 19.72 12.11 27.29
CA GLN A 289 19.23 12.43 28.64
C GLN A 289 19.21 13.94 28.91
N GLU A 290 20.31 14.64 28.59
CA GLU A 290 20.39 16.10 28.70
C GLU A 290 19.28 16.81 27.92
N ARG A 291 19.00 16.37 26.68
CA ARG A 291 17.98 16.97 25.83
C ARG A 291 16.56 16.75 26.38
N TRP A 292 16.32 15.55 26.92
CA TRP A 292 15.07 15.20 27.58
C TRP A 292 14.84 16.04 28.83
N GLU A 293 15.84 16.13 29.71
CA GLU A 293 15.77 16.90 30.96
C GLU A 293 15.60 18.41 30.72
N ASN A 294 16.21 18.93 29.65
CA ASN A 294 16.07 20.34 29.24
C ASN A 294 14.73 20.64 28.54
N GLY A 295 13.93 19.63 28.20
CA GLY A 295 12.67 19.79 27.46
C GLY A 295 12.89 20.27 26.01
N ASP A 296 14.07 20.01 25.46
CA ASP A 296 14.41 20.35 24.08
C ASP A 296 13.66 19.46 23.08
N LYS A 297 13.58 19.92 21.83
CA LYS A 297 12.92 19.17 20.76
C LYS A 297 13.67 17.86 20.43
N ILE A 298 12.99 16.73 20.64
CA ILE A 298 13.45 15.40 20.23
C ILE A 298 12.68 14.96 18.98
N THR A 299 13.39 14.54 17.93
CA THR A 299 12.80 14.13 16.64
C THR A 299 13.23 12.73 16.19
N TYR A 300 13.97 12.01 17.02
CA TYR A 300 14.48 10.68 16.74
C TYR A 300 14.78 9.98 18.08
N PRO A 301 14.63 8.64 18.21
CA PRO A 301 15.00 7.93 19.43
C PRO A 301 16.50 7.98 19.69
N ALA A 302 16.97 7.34 20.76
CA ALA A 302 18.39 7.20 21.02
C ALA A 302 19.10 6.55 19.80
N LEU A 303 20.28 7.06 19.47
CA LEU A 303 21.11 6.54 18.38
C LEU A 303 21.89 5.31 18.84
N HIS A 304 21.88 4.27 18.03
CA HIS A 304 22.60 3.02 18.28
C HIS A 304 23.61 2.72 17.17
N THR A 305 24.60 1.89 17.49
CA THR A 305 25.60 1.42 16.52
C THR A 305 25.18 0.11 15.83
N GLY A 306 24.01 -0.42 16.17
CA GLY A 306 23.43 -1.64 15.61
C GLY A 306 21.91 -1.69 15.78
N ALA A 307 21.30 -2.78 15.32
CA ALA A 307 19.87 -3.00 15.48
C ALA A 307 19.50 -3.18 16.96
N THR A 308 18.39 -2.55 17.37
CA THR A 308 17.85 -2.57 18.74
C THR A 308 16.33 -2.66 18.71
N THR A 309 15.70 -2.56 19.87
CA THR A 309 14.22 -2.51 20.02
C THR A 309 13.60 -1.40 19.16
N ASN A 310 14.27 -0.24 19.01
CA ASN A 310 13.81 0.85 18.14
C ASN A 310 13.60 0.45 16.69
N HIS A 311 14.35 -0.54 16.21
CA HIS A 311 14.45 -0.90 14.80
C HIS A 311 13.42 -1.96 14.38
N MET A 312 12.56 -2.40 15.31
CA MET A 312 11.40 -3.19 14.96
C MET A 312 10.44 -2.37 14.10
N ALA A 313 9.64 -3.03 13.24
CA ALA A 313 8.60 -2.34 12.49
C ALA A 313 7.65 -1.64 13.48
N ASN A 314 7.54 -0.31 13.39
CA ASN A 314 6.78 0.48 14.34
C ASN A 314 6.17 1.73 13.70
N SER A 315 5.27 2.38 14.44
CA SER A 315 4.50 3.54 13.97
C SER A 315 5.33 4.81 13.69
N PHE A 316 6.54 4.95 14.24
CA PHE A 316 7.38 6.15 14.02
C PHE A 316 8.01 6.17 12.63
N PHE A 317 8.41 5.00 12.11
CA PHE A 317 8.99 4.88 10.77
C PHE A 317 7.96 4.79 9.64
N VAL A 318 6.71 5.15 9.92
CA VAL A 318 5.63 5.26 8.93
C VAL A 318 5.59 6.69 8.41
N PHE A 319 6.08 6.89 7.19
CA PHE A 319 6.12 8.21 6.57
C PHE A 319 4.95 8.41 5.62
N ASP A 320 4.24 9.52 5.77
CA ASP A 320 3.23 9.96 4.80
C ASP A 320 3.87 10.22 3.44
N ARG A 321 3.21 9.73 2.38
CA ARG A 321 3.70 9.81 1.00
C ARG A 321 2.82 10.65 0.09
N ASP A 322 1.90 11.39 0.70
CA ASP A 322 1.02 12.34 0.02
C ASP A 322 1.84 13.29 -0.84
N LEU A 323 1.44 13.43 -2.10
CA LEU A 323 2.18 14.21 -3.08
C LEU A 323 1.23 14.99 -3.97
N PHE A 324 1.70 16.17 -4.37
CA PHE A 324 1.10 17.00 -5.39
C PHE A 324 2.21 17.59 -6.25
N ARG A 325 2.12 17.43 -7.56
CA ARG A 325 3.16 17.89 -8.48
C ARG A 325 2.59 18.49 -9.75
N LEU A 326 3.28 19.49 -10.28
CA LEU A 326 3.18 19.90 -11.68
C LEU A 326 3.75 18.78 -12.54
N LYS A 327 2.91 18.16 -13.36
CA LYS A 327 3.31 17.06 -14.23
C LYS A 327 3.65 17.53 -15.64
N ASN A 328 2.92 18.54 -16.12
CA ASN A 328 3.17 19.11 -17.43
C ASN A 328 2.91 20.61 -17.46
N PHE A 329 3.73 21.33 -18.21
CA PHE A 329 3.57 22.74 -18.53
C PHE A 329 4.04 22.95 -19.97
N GLU A 330 3.11 23.37 -20.82
CA GLU A 330 3.34 23.57 -22.25
C GLU A 330 2.84 24.96 -22.65
N ILE A 331 3.59 25.61 -23.55
CA ILE A 331 3.20 26.83 -24.22
C ILE A 331 3.50 26.69 -25.70
N GLY A 332 2.49 26.97 -26.53
CA GLY A 332 2.55 26.90 -27.98
C GLY A 332 2.22 28.24 -28.62
N TYR A 333 2.69 28.42 -29.85
CA TYR A 333 2.21 29.46 -30.74
C TYR A 333 1.98 28.89 -32.13
N THR A 334 0.73 28.91 -32.57
CA THR A 334 0.32 28.52 -33.91
C THR A 334 0.55 29.67 -34.88
N LEU A 335 1.45 29.46 -35.84
CA LEU A 335 1.73 30.45 -36.88
C LEU A 335 0.48 30.70 -37.75
N PRO A 336 0.17 31.96 -38.12
CA PRO A 336 -0.93 32.27 -39.02
C PRO A 336 -0.77 31.59 -40.39
N GLN A 337 -1.86 31.10 -40.97
CA GLN A 337 -1.85 30.46 -42.29
C GLN A 337 -1.19 31.31 -43.38
N ASN A 338 -1.34 32.64 -43.34
CA ASN A 338 -0.73 33.53 -44.33
C ASN A 338 0.80 33.53 -44.27
N THR A 339 1.38 33.31 -43.08
CA THR A 339 2.84 33.20 -42.89
C THR A 339 3.35 31.85 -43.41
N LEU A 340 2.57 30.78 -43.22
CA LEU A 340 2.93 29.43 -43.68
C LEU A 340 2.87 29.30 -45.21
N LYS A 341 1.91 29.97 -45.86
CA LYS A 341 1.80 30.01 -47.33
C LYS A 341 3.07 30.51 -48.03
N VAL A 342 3.79 31.47 -47.43
CA VAL A 342 5.08 31.97 -47.97
C VAL A 342 6.16 30.89 -47.96
N LEU A 343 6.06 29.93 -47.03
CA LEU A 343 6.98 28.81 -46.89
C LEU A 343 6.53 27.56 -47.66
N GLY A 344 5.40 27.62 -48.38
CA GLY A 344 4.84 26.48 -49.11
C GLY A 344 4.21 25.39 -48.23
N ILE A 345 3.88 25.72 -46.97
CA ILE A 345 3.21 24.84 -46.00
C ILE A 345 1.72 25.17 -45.90
#